data_AF-A0A662KXK5-F1
#
_entry.id   AF-A0A662KXK5-F1
#
_cell.length_a   1.000
_cell.length_b   1.000
_cell.length_c   1.000
_cell.angle_alpha   90.00
_cell.angle_beta   90.00
_cell.angle_gamma   90.00
#
_symmetry.space_group_name_H-M   'P 1'
#
loop_
_entity.id
_entity.type
_entity.pdbx_description
1 polymer ?
#
loop_
_entity_poly.entity_id
_entity_poly.type
_entity_poly.pdbx_seq_one_letter_code
_entity_poly.pdbx_strand_id
1 'polypeptide(L)'
;MKRLGEIESKRLLSAHGFTVPKHVVYDNHCDLSKIAFPVAVKASSSQIMHKMREGAIFLNVCRDDVHKAVRQLRKKFPNATVFIEEMVQTGPKSLECAVGVLTTKVYGKCIMFGAGGRFVEIFEDVSFRKIPINSHDARAMIADTIIGGEVERIGATNCVVDFLLRISDLAEHVDIIEMDLNPVIFSDKRAIVLDAKIVLDE
;
A
#
# COMPACT_ATOMS: atom_id res chain seq x y z
N MET A 1 20.33 4.67 -5.64
CA MET A 1 19.03 3.96 -5.68
C MET A 1 18.89 3.05 -4.47
N LYS A 2 17.94 3.37 -3.57
CA LYS A 2 17.67 2.59 -2.36
C LYS A 2 16.27 1.99 -2.40
N ARG A 3 16.17 0.67 -2.23
CA ARG A 3 14.88 -0.03 -2.09
C ARG A 3 14.52 -0.19 -0.63
N LEU A 4 13.36 0.30 -0.23
CA LEU A 4 12.84 0.17 1.13
C LEU A 4 12.06 -1.14 1.30
N GLY A 5 12.19 -1.80 2.45
CA GLY A 5 11.24 -2.85 2.85
C GLY A 5 9.83 -2.27 3.13
N GLU A 6 8.82 -3.12 3.27
CA GLU A 6 7.43 -2.66 3.54
C GLU A 6 7.33 -1.87 4.85
N ILE A 7 8.03 -2.31 5.91
CA ILE A 7 8.02 -1.61 7.21
C ILE A 7 8.62 -0.20 7.07
N GLU A 8 9.71 -0.07 6.32
CA GLU A 8 10.39 1.21 6.08
C GLU A 8 9.52 2.12 5.21
N SER A 9 8.91 1.56 4.15
CA SER A 9 7.98 2.26 3.27
C SER A 9 6.77 2.79 4.06
N LYS A 10 6.16 1.96 4.90
CA LYS A 10 5.05 2.35 5.78
C LYS A 10 5.45 3.38 6.82
N ARG A 11 6.67 3.31 7.35
CA ARG A 11 7.20 4.32 8.27
C ARG A 11 7.36 5.67 7.56
N LEU A 12 7.89 5.68 6.34
CA LEU A 12 7.99 6.90 5.51
C LEU A 12 6.60 7.48 5.25
N LEU A 13 5.65 6.66 4.83
CA LEU A 13 4.26 7.09 4.59
C LEU A 13 3.60 7.63 5.86
N SER A 14 3.74 6.95 6.99
CA SER A 14 3.18 7.40 8.27
C SER A 14 3.76 8.73 8.73
N ALA A 15 5.07 8.94 8.52
CA ALA A 15 5.73 10.21 8.83
C ALA A 15 5.19 11.39 7.99
N HIS A 16 4.65 11.10 6.81
CA HIS A 16 3.95 12.07 5.95
C HIS A 16 2.42 12.02 6.11
N GLY A 17 1.95 11.42 7.22
CA GLY A 17 0.57 11.41 7.67
C GLY A 17 -0.36 10.44 6.93
N PHE A 18 0.17 9.49 6.15
CA PHE A 18 -0.66 8.46 5.52
C PHE A 18 -1.00 7.39 6.55
N THR A 19 -2.23 6.88 6.50
CA THR A 19 -2.67 5.83 7.41
C THR A 19 -2.21 4.46 6.91
N VAL A 20 -1.55 3.71 7.78
CA VAL A 20 -1.20 2.30 7.58
C VAL A 20 -1.80 1.47 8.72
N PRO A 21 -2.07 0.17 8.54
CA PRO A 21 -2.56 -0.66 9.62
C PRO A 21 -1.53 -0.75 10.75
N LYS A 22 -2.04 -0.93 11.97
CA LYS A 22 -1.18 -1.15 13.13
C LYS A 22 -0.43 -2.46 12.95
N HIS A 23 0.87 -2.42 13.22
CA HIS A 23 1.71 -3.59 13.13
C HIS A 23 2.74 -3.64 14.27
N VAL A 24 3.25 -4.85 14.51
CA VAL A 24 4.33 -5.13 15.45
C VAL A 24 5.37 -5.99 14.76
N VAL A 25 6.65 -5.64 14.91
CA VAL A 25 7.75 -6.50 14.48
C VAL A 25 7.77 -7.73 15.39
N TYR A 26 7.86 -8.91 14.80
CA TYR A 26 7.87 -10.16 15.54
C TYR A 26 9.30 -10.53 15.95
N ASP A 27 9.58 -10.38 17.24
CA ASP A 27 10.82 -10.81 17.90
C ASP A 27 10.51 -11.71 19.12
N ASN A 28 11.51 -12.01 19.95
CA ASN A 28 11.33 -12.87 21.13
C ASN A 28 10.53 -12.20 22.26
N HIS A 29 10.24 -10.89 22.17
CA HIS A 29 9.60 -10.08 23.19
C HIS A 29 8.28 -9.44 22.71
N CYS A 30 7.78 -9.82 21.52
CA CYS A 30 6.62 -9.17 20.94
C CYS A 30 5.35 -9.37 21.79
N ASP A 31 4.73 -8.25 22.17
CA ASP A 31 3.45 -8.25 22.87
C ASP A 31 2.28 -8.24 21.89
N LEU A 32 1.67 -9.41 21.68
CA LEU A 32 0.50 -9.59 20.80
C LEU A 32 -0.83 -9.26 21.50
N SER A 33 -0.83 -8.78 22.73
CA SER A 33 -2.08 -8.36 23.41
C SER A 33 -2.65 -7.08 22.79
N LYS A 34 -1.79 -6.25 22.19
CA LYS A 34 -2.15 -4.94 21.63
C LYS A 34 -2.60 -4.99 20.17
N ILE A 35 -2.70 -6.17 19.56
CA ILE A 35 -3.10 -6.33 18.17
C ILE A 35 -4.41 -7.11 18.07
N ALA A 36 -5.34 -6.59 17.26
CA ALA A 36 -6.62 -7.26 17.03
C ALA A 36 -6.46 -8.44 16.06
N PHE A 37 -7.10 -9.56 16.38
CA PHE A 37 -7.11 -10.77 15.56
C PHE A 37 -8.43 -10.90 14.77
N PRO A 38 -8.42 -11.56 13.59
CA PRO A 38 -7.27 -12.22 12.97
C PRO A 38 -6.26 -11.22 12.36
N VAL A 39 -5.02 -11.68 12.15
CA VAL A 39 -3.90 -10.85 11.68
C VAL A 39 -3.34 -11.31 10.34
N ALA A 40 -2.62 -10.41 9.67
CA ALA A 40 -1.67 -10.78 8.62
C ALA A 40 -0.28 -11.00 9.23
N VAL A 41 0.40 -12.08 8.86
CA VAL A 41 1.81 -12.32 9.19
C VAL A 41 2.62 -12.18 7.91
N LYS A 42 3.53 -11.21 7.87
CA LYS A 42 4.23 -10.77 6.65
C LYS A 42 5.75 -10.80 6.85
N ALA A 43 6.48 -11.09 5.79
CA ALA A 43 7.94 -10.93 5.73
C ALA A 43 8.29 -9.67 4.90
N SER A 44 9.18 -8.85 5.43
CA SER A 44 9.65 -7.60 4.83
C SER A 44 11.16 -7.65 4.60
N SER A 45 11.57 -7.45 3.36
CA SER A 45 12.94 -7.14 2.97
C SER A 45 12.93 -6.34 1.66
N SER A 46 14.05 -5.72 1.31
CA SER A 46 14.21 -5.02 0.01
C SER A 46 14.21 -5.95 -1.21
N GLN A 47 14.24 -7.27 -1.00
CA GLN A 47 14.23 -8.30 -2.05
C GLN A 47 12.85 -8.89 -2.31
N ILE A 48 11.92 -8.77 -1.36
CA ILE A 48 10.56 -9.29 -1.49
C ILE A 48 9.69 -8.22 -2.14
N MET A 49 9.24 -8.46 -3.37
CA MET A 49 8.52 -7.48 -4.18
C MET A 49 7.03 -7.79 -4.25
N HIS A 50 6.64 -9.05 -4.41
CA HIS A 50 5.25 -9.48 -4.53
C HIS A 50 4.92 -10.54 -3.48
N LYS A 51 4.60 -10.10 -2.25
CA LYS A 51 4.49 -10.98 -1.08
C LYS A 51 3.56 -12.16 -1.28
N MET A 52 2.40 -11.92 -1.89
CA MET A 52 1.43 -13.00 -2.12
C MET A 52 1.99 -14.04 -3.09
N ARG A 53 2.63 -13.62 -4.19
CA ARG A 53 3.21 -14.52 -5.21
C ARG A 53 4.41 -15.28 -4.67
N GLU A 54 5.24 -14.58 -3.91
CA GLU A 54 6.43 -15.15 -3.30
C GLU A 54 6.09 -15.99 -2.05
N GLY A 55 4.85 -15.99 -1.58
CA GLY A 55 4.44 -16.68 -0.35
C GLY A 55 5.11 -16.10 0.91
N ALA A 56 5.33 -14.78 0.92
CA ALA A 56 5.88 -13.99 2.02
C ALA A 56 4.79 -13.39 2.94
N ILE A 57 3.56 -13.90 2.84
CA ILE A 57 2.41 -13.43 3.62
C ILE A 57 1.46 -14.59 3.95
N PHE A 58 0.95 -14.58 5.18
CA PHE A 58 -0.20 -15.36 5.63
C PHE A 58 -1.30 -14.40 6.07
N LEU A 59 -2.51 -14.59 5.58
CA LEU A 59 -3.68 -13.76 5.93
C LEU A 59 -4.63 -14.54 6.86
N ASN A 60 -5.49 -13.82 7.57
CA ASN A 60 -6.50 -14.38 8.46
C ASN A 60 -5.92 -15.35 9.52
N VAL A 61 -4.73 -15.05 10.03
CA VAL A 61 -4.04 -15.90 11.01
C VAL A 61 -4.66 -15.67 12.38
N CYS A 62 -5.15 -16.75 12.99
CA CYS A 62 -5.63 -16.76 14.37
C CYS A 62 -4.47 -16.71 15.37
N ARG A 63 -4.76 -16.34 16.62
CA ARG A 63 -3.74 -16.16 17.67
C ARG A 63 -2.85 -17.39 17.85
N ASP A 64 -3.45 -18.58 17.83
CA ASP A 64 -2.75 -19.85 18.07
C ASP A 64 -1.81 -20.24 16.91
N ASP A 65 -2.07 -19.73 15.70
CA ASP A 65 -1.32 -20.08 14.48
C ASP A 65 -0.15 -19.13 14.17
N VAL A 66 -0.04 -18.01 14.88
CA VAL A 66 0.98 -16.98 14.62
C VAL A 66 2.39 -17.55 14.64
N HIS A 67 2.76 -18.29 15.68
CA HIS A 67 4.10 -18.85 15.82
C HIS A 67 4.45 -19.81 14.67
N LYS A 68 3.45 -20.55 14.17
CA LYS A 68 3.62 -21.46 13.04
C LYS A 68 3.86 -20.68 11.75
N ALA A 69 3.04 -19.66 11.47
CA ALA A 69 3.19 -18.79 10.31
C ALA A 69 4.57 -18.08 10.30
N VAL A 70 5.00 -17.54 11.45
CA VAL A 70 6.31 -16.90 11.59
C VAL A 70 7.45 -17.88 11.30
N ARG A 71 7.42 -19.10 11.85
CA ARG A 71 8.46 -20.11 11.59
C ARG A 71 8.56 -20.45 10.10
N GLN A 72 7.42 -20.57 9.41
CA GLN A 72 7.39 -20.84 7.98
C GLN A 72 8.02 -19.70 7.19
N LEU A 73 7.69 -18.44 7.52
CA LEU A 73 8.30 -17.27 6.86
C LEU A 73 9.81 -17.18 7.14
N ARG A 74 10.26 -17.32 8.39
CA ARG A 74 11.69 -17.27 8.73
C ARG A 74 12.48 -18.38 8.05
N LYS A 75 11.90 -19.57 7.88
CA LYS A 75 12.55 -20.67 7.14
C LYS A 75 12.74 -20.32 5.66
N LYS A 76 11.74 -19.69 5.03
CA LYS A 76 11.76 -19.34 3.61
C LYS A 76 12.55 -18.06 3.32
N PHE A 77 12.51 -17.09 4.24
CA PHE A 77 13.11 -15.77 4.13
C PHE A 77 13.96 -15.49 5.38
N PRO A 78 15.13 -16.15 5.54
CA PRO A 78 15.93 -16.08 6.76
C PRO A 78 16.45 -14.68 7.11
N ASN A 79 16.62 -13.82 6.10
CA ASN A 79 17.13 -12.46 6.26
C ASN A 79 16.00 -11.40 6.28
N ALA A 80 14.73 -11.81 6.17
CA ALA A 80 13.60 -10.88 6.18
C ALA A 80 13.13 -10.61 7.60
N THR A 81 12.70 -9.38 7.85
CA THR A 81 12.01 -9.04 9.10
C THR A 81 10.58 -9.55 9.01
N VAL A 82 10.16 -10.37 9.98
CA VAL A 82 8.76 -10.81 10.08
C VAL A 82 8.00 -9.85 10.98
N PHE A 83 6.81 -9.43 10.56
CA PHE A 83 5.93 -8.57 11.33
C PHE A 83 4.49 -9.04 11.25
N ILE A 84 3.70 -8.64 12.24
CA ILE A 84 2.29 -8.97 12.37
C ILE A 84 1.50 -7.68 12.27
N GLU A 85 0.46 -7.70 11.45
CA GLU A 85 -0.33 -6.53 11.11
C GLU A 85 -1.83 -6.82 11.26
N GLU A 86 -2.59 -5.83 11.72
CA GLU A 86 -4.04 -5.95 11.82
C GLU A 86 -4.69 -6.14 10.44
N MET A 87 -5.68 -7.04 10.38
CA MET A 87 -6.51 -7.16 9.18
C MET A 87 -7.46 -5.96 9.10
N VAL A 88 -7.39 -5.22 8.00
CA VAL A 88 -8.36 -4.17 7.72
C VAL A 88 -9.59 -4.81 7.10
N GLN A 89 -10.72 -4.72 7.80
CA GLN A 89 -11.99 -5.17 7.27
C GLN A 89 -12.47 -4.21 6.17
N THR A 90 -12.63 -4.75 4.96
CA THR A 90 -13.34 -4.12 3.87
C THR A 90 -14.83 -4.47 3.95
N GLY A 91 -15.69 -3.53 3.57
CA GLY A 91 -17.14 -3.72 3.53
C GLY A 91 -17.75 -3.04 2.31
N PRO A 92 -19.09 -3.00 2.20
CA PRO A 92 -19.78 -2.45 1.03
C PRO A 92 -19.47 -0.98 0.69
N LYS A 93 -18.89 -0.24 1.65
CA LYS A 93 -18.48 1.16 1.53
C LYS A 93 -16.95 1.35 1.48
N SER A 94 -16.23 0.34 1.02
CA SER A 94 -14.79 0.44 0.80
C SER A 94 -14.36 -0.29 -0.46
N LEU A 95 -13.31 0.22 -1.11
CA LEU A 95 -12.76 -0.33 -2.34
C LEU A 95 -11.23 -0.44 -2.23
N GLU A 96 -10.68 -1.44 -2.91
CA GLU A 96 -9.23 -1.57 -3.08
C GLU A 96 -8.81 -0.87 -4.38
N CYS A 97 -7.94 0.12 -4.27
CA CYS A 97 -7.35 0.83 -5.39
C CYS A 97 -5.82 0.67 -5.36
N ALA A 98 -5.17 0.94 -6.49
CA ALA A 98 -3.73 1.08 -6.58
C ALA A 98 -3.37 2.56 -6.79
N VAL A 99 -2.33 3.01 -6.09
CA VAL A 99 -1.74 4.34 -6.30
C VAL A 99 -0.24 4.15 -6.45
N GLY A 100 0.35 4.80 -7.45
CA GLY A 100 1.78 4.68 -7.67
C GLY A 100 2.43 5.98 -8.13
N VAL A 101 3.74 6.04 -8.03
CA VAL A 101 4.58 7.09 -8.61
C VAL A 101 5.69 6.42 -9.40
N LEU A 102 5.96 6.93 -10.60
CA LEU A 102 7.05 6.48 -11.44
C LEU A 102 7.81 7.68 -11.99
N THR A 103 9.12 7.68 -11.81
CA THR A 103 10.02 8.67 -12.41
C THR A 103 10.64 8.12 -13.67
N THR A 104 10.35 8.75 -14.81
CA THR A 104 10.89 8.37 -16.11
C THR A 104 11.78 9.46 -16.68
N LYS A 105 12.75 9.08 -17.52
CA LYS A 105 13.64 10.05 -18.21
C LYS A 105 12.88 10.97 -19.17
N VAL A 106 11.78 10.50 -19.74
CA VAL A 106 11.03 11.21 -20.79
C VAL A 106 9.97 12.12 -20.18
N TYR A 107 9.21 11.64 -19.20
CA TYR A 107 8.04 12.35 -18.67
C TYR A 107 8.27 12.99 -17.30
N GLY A 108 9.39 12.67 -16.63
CA GLY A 108 9.62 13.03 -15.24
C GLY A 108 8.79 12.18 -14.28
N LYS A 109 8.40 12.75 -13.13
CA LYS A 109 7.56 12.11 -12.11
C LYS A 109 6.10 12.04 -12.59
N CYS A 110 5.54 10.84 -12.62
CA CYS A 110 4.14 10.59 -12.95
C CYS A 110 3.45 9.87 -11.79
N ILE A 111 2.22 10.28 -11.48
CA ILE A 111 1.33 9.58 -10.55
C ILE A 111 0.38 8.68 -11.33
N MET A 112 0.06 7.52 -10.76
CA MET A 112 -0.88 6.54 -11.27
C MET A 112 -2.01 6.34 -10.26
N PHE A 113 -3.25 6.23 -10.74
CA PHE A 113 -4.41 5.79 -9.96
C PHE A 113 -5.16 4.70 -10.74
N GLY A 114 -5.70 3.70 -10.06
CA GLY A 114 -6.53 2.68 -10.71
C GLY A 114 -7.08 1.61 -9.78
N ALA A 115 -7.67 0.57 -10.37
CA ALA A 115 -8.18 -0.59 -9.64
C ALA A 115 -7.04 -1.32 -8.90
N GLY A 116 -7.27 -1.72 -7.65
CA GLY A 116 -6.28 -2.34 -6.77
C GLY A 116 -6.48 -3.85 -6.55
N GLY A 117 -5.56 -4.44 -5.80
CA GLY A 117 -5.62 -5.84 -5.39
C GLY A 117 -5.28 -6.81 -6.52
N ARG A 118 -5.84 -8.03 -6.47
CA ARG A 118 -5.51 -9.09 -7.45
C ARG A 118 -5.94 -8.79 -8.89
N PHE A 119 -6.77 -7.77 -9.10
CA PHE A 119 -7.35 -7.44 -10.40
C PHE A 119 -6.55 -6.41 -11.21
N VAL A 120 -5.53 -5.80 -10.61
CA VAL A 120 -4.66 -4.79 -11.26
C VAL A 120 -4.07 -5.32 -12.57
N GLU A 121 -3.69 -6.59 -12.63
CA GLU A 121 -3.01 -7.17 -13.80
C GLU A 121 -3.95 -7.59 -14.93
N ILE A 122 -5.27 -7.58 -14.69
CA ILE A 122 -6.25 -8.12 -15.65
C ILE A 122 -6.91 -7.00 -16.46
N PHE A 123 -7.07 -5.80 -15.89
CA PHE A 123 -7.98 -4.81 -16.45
C PHE A 123 -7.34 -3.56 -17.04
N GLU A 124 -6.01 -3.34 -16.90
CA GLU A 124 -5.33 -2.11 -17.34
C GLU A 124 -6.09 -0.81 -16.94
N ASP A 125 -6.89 -0.88 -15.86
CA ASP A 125 -7.81 0.17 -15.43
C ASP A 125 -7.07 1.21 -14.59
N VAL A 126 -6.23 1.98 -15.27
CA VAL A 126 -5.33 2.96 -14.67
C VAL A 126 -5.34 4.26 -15.45
N SER A 127 -5.16 5.36 -14.72
CA SER A 127 -4.92 6.69 -15.28
C SER A 127 -3.61 7.24 -14.77
N PHE A 128 -2.94 8.03 -15.60
CA PHE A 128 -1.67 8.67 -15.29
C PHE A 128 -1.76 10.18 -15.42
N ARG A 129 -1.03 10.90 -14.57
CA ARG A 129 -0.78 12.34 -14.70
C ARG A 129 0.66 12.66 -14.34
N LYS A 130 1.19 13.72 -14.93
CA LYS A 130 2.50 14.27 -14.54
C LYS A 130 2.33 15.01 -13.21
N ILE A 131 3.28 14.83 -12.30
CA ILE A 131 3.35 15.56 -11.03
C ILE A 131 4.02 16.93 -11.27
N PRO A 132 3.55 18.02 -10.62
CA PRO A 132 2.43 18.07 -9.68
C PRO A 132 1.05 17.99 -10.33
N ILE A 133 0.08 17.44 -9.59
CA ILE A 133 -1.34 17.46 -9.95
C ILE A 133 -2.14 18.40 -9.06
N ASN A 134 -3.24 18.93 -9.58
CA ASN A 134 -4.24 19.66 -8.80
C ASN A 134 -5.55 18.84 -8.64
N SER A 135 -6.53 19.40 -7.93
CA SER A 135 -7.79 18.68 -7.66
C SER A 135 -8.60 18.36 -8.92
N HIS A 136 -8.48 19.16 -9.98
CA HIS A 136 -9.12 18.89 -11.26
C HIS A 136 -8.48 17.67 -11.92
N ASP A 137 -7.15 17.61 -11.95
CA ASP A 137 -6.41 16.45 -12.47
C ASP A 137 -6.76 15.18 -11.71
N ALA A 138 -6.79 15.22 -10.38
CA ALA A 138 -7.14 14.07 -9.53
C ALA A 138 -8.57 13.57 -9.80
N ARG A 139 -9.55 14.47 -9.98
CA ARG A 139 -10.93 14.09 -10.33
C ARG A 139 -11.02 13.49 -11.72
N ALA A 140 -10.29 14.04 -12.68
CA ALA A 140 -10.21 13.48 -14.03
C ALA A 140 -9.56 12.09 -14.02
N MET A 141 -8.50 11.88 -13.24
CA MET A 141 -7.88 10.57 -13.06
C MET A 141 -8.86 9.51 -12.55
N ILE A 142 -9.75 9.87 -11.61
CA ILE A 142 -10.80 8.97 -11.12
C ILE A 142 -11.79 8.67 -12.26
N ALA A 143 -12.27 9.71 -12.95
CA ALA A 143 -13.26 9.57 -14.03
C ALA A 143 -12.73 8.79 -15.25
N ASP A 144 -11.43 8.81 -15.50
CA ASP A 144 -10.77 8.08 -16.59
C ASP A 144 -10.72 6.56 -16.36
N THR A 145 -11.08 6.09 -15.15
CA THR A 145 -11.02 4.67 -14.75
C THR A 145 -12.42 4.09 -14.54
N ILE A 146 -12.58 2.80 -14.84
CA ILE A 146 -13.80 2.03 -14.60
C ILE A 146 -14.10 1.99 -13.09
N ILE A 147 -13.08 1.79 -12.25
CA ILE A 147 -13.20 1.83 -10.79
C ILE A 147 -13.69 3.20 -10.28
N GLY A 148 -13.53 4.26 -11.08
CA GLY A 148 -14.02 5.61 -10.78
C GLY A 148 -15.52 5.67 -10.50
N GLY A 149 -16.33 4.90 -11.25
CA GLY A 149 -17.77 4.82 -11.00
C GLY A 149 -18.10 4.22 -9.63
N GLU A 150 -17.31 3.23 -9.18
CA GLU A 150 -17.47 2.64 -7.86
C GLU A 150 -16.98 3.58 -6.75
N VAL A 151 -15.88 4.30 -6.98
CA VAL A 151 -15.38 5.36 -6.08
C VAL A 151 -16.46 6.42 -5.84
N GLU A 152 -17.13 6.87 -6.90
CA GLU A 152 -18.27 7.79 -6.80
C GLU A 152 -19.45 7.15 -6.05
N ARG A 153 -19.82 5.91 -6.42
CA ARG A 153 -20.93 5.17 -5.80
C ARG A 153 -20.79 5.02 -4.29
N ILE A 154 -19.58 4.82 -3.77
CA ILE A 154 -19.33 4.71 -2.32
C ILE A 154 -19.04 6.06 -1.64
N GLY A 155 -19.05 7.18 -2.38
CA GLY A 155 -18.80 8.52 -1.87
C GLY A 155 -17.34 8.79 -1.52
N ALA A 156 -16.39 8.03 -2.09
CA ALA A 156 -14.97 8.12 -1.75
C ALA A 156 -14.19 9.15 -2.58
N THR A 157 -14.82 9.82 -3.56
CA THR A 157 -14.14 10.73 -4.50
C THR A 157 -13.25 11.76 -3.81
N ASN A 158 -13.75 12.46 -2.79
CA ASN A 158 -12.95 13.47 -2.09
C ASN A 158 -11.78 12.83 -1.32
N CYS A 159 -11.99 11.66 -0.71
CA CYS A 159 -10.92 10.94 -0.01
C CYS A 159 -9.81 10.50 -0.98
N VAL A 160 -10.17 10.03 -2.17
CA VAL A 160 -9.20 9.68 -3.22
C VAL A 160 -8.47 10.92 -3.72
N VAL A 161 -9.19 12.02 -4.02
CA VAL A 161 -8.57 13.28 -4.45
C VAL A 161 -7.55 13.77 -3.43
N ASP A 162 -7.92 13.86 -2.16
CA ASP A 162 -7.02 14.32 -1.09
C ASP A 162 -5.79 13.41 -0.96
N PHE A 163 -5.96 12.10 -1.10
CA PHE A 163 -4.85 11.14 -1.08
C PHE A 163 -3.91 11.34 -2.25
N LEU A 164 -4.42 11.48 -3.48
CA LEU A 164 -3.60 11.69 -4.68
C LEU A 164 -2.83 13.00 -4.63
N LEU A 165 -3.45 14.08 -4.14
CA LEU A 165 -2.77 15.38 -3.95
C LEU A 165 -1.62 15.27 -2.95
N ARG A 166 -1.81 14.54 -1.85
CA ARG A 166 -0.75 14.32 -0.86
C ARG A 166 0.39 13.44 -1.38
N ILE A 167 0.08 12.46 -2.23
CA ILE A 167 1.12 11.65 -2.89
C ILE A 167 1.90 12.50 -3.89
N SER A 168 1.22 13.37 -4.63
CA SER A 168 1.84 14.34 -5.52
C SER A 168 2.83 15.23 -4.76
N ASP A 169 2.37 15.87 -3.68
CA ASP A 169 3.19 16.73 -2.82
C ASP A 169 4.38 15.97 -2.21
N LEU A 170 4.16 14.76 -1.70
CA LEU A 170 5.24 13.90 -1.20
C LEU A 170 6.30 13.63 -2.27
N ALA A 171 5.87 13.29 -3.48
CA ALA A 171 6.77 12.99 -4.59
C ALA A 171 7.52 14.22 -5.11
N GLU A 172 7.06 15.44 -4.86
CA GLU A 172 7.82 16.65 -5.16
C GLU A 172 9.00 16.85 -4.21
N HIS A 173 8.82 16.52 -2.92
CA HIS A 173 9.80 16.80 -1.87
C HIS A 173 10.71 15.63 -1.52
N VAL A 174 10.36 14.42 -1.95
CA VAL A 174 11.15 13.21 -1.76
C VAL A 174 11.53 12.66 -3.13
N ASP A 175 12.80 12.28 -3.28
CA ASP A 175 13.34 11.69 -4.51
C ASP A 175 12.89 10.24 -4.68
N ILE A 176 11.60 10.07 -4.96
CA ILE A 176 10.98 8.79 -5.26
C ILE A 176 11.21 8.47 -6.75
N ILE A 177 11.85 7.33 -7.01
CA ILE A 177 11.95 6.76 -8.36
C ILE A 177 10.71 5.92 -8.66
N GLU A 178 10.28 5.12 -7.68
CA GLU A 178 9.15 4.23 -7.80
C GLU A 178 8.41 4.18 -6.46
N MET A 179 7.09 4.31 -6.49
CA MET A 179 6.20 4.03 -5.39
C MET A 179 5.07 3.15 -5.92
N ASP A 180 4.80 2.06 -5.21
CA ASP A 180 3.68 1.17 -5.48
C ASP A 180 2.92 0.94 -4.18
N LEU A 181 1.73 1.52 -4.10
CA LEU A 181 0.80 1.37 -2.99
C LEU A 181 -0.37 0.51 -3.47
N ASN A 182 -0.28 -0.80 -3.22
CA ASN A 182 -1.24 -1.75 -3.74
C ASN A 182 -1.49 -2.94 -2.80
N PRO A 183 -2.63 -3.01 -2.09
CA PRO A 183 -3.77 -2.11 -2.21
C PRO A 183 -3.74 -0.92 -1.24
N VAL A 184 -4.41 0.16 -1.65
CA VAL A 184 -4.93 1.23 -0.78
C VAL A 184 -6.43 1.03 -0.63
N ILE A 185 -6.92 0.93 0.61
CA ILE A 185 -8.36 0.85 0.90
C ILE A 185 -8.93 2.25 0.99
N PHE A 186 -9.84 2.60 0.10
CA PHE A 186 -10.60 3.85 0.15
C PHE A 186 -12.01 3.63 0.67
N SER A 187 -12.55 4.66 1.30
CA SER A 187 -13.95 4.81 1.71
C SER A 187 -14.32 6.29 1.70
N ASP A 188 -15.55 6.64 2.09
CA ASP A 188 -16.00 8.03 2.18
C ASP A 188 -15.13 8.91 3.10
N LYS A 189 -14.43 8.31 4.09
CA LYS A 189 -13.71 9.05 5.14
C LYS A 189 -12.25 8.69 5.33
N ARG A 190 -11.82 7.52 4.87
CA ARG A 190 -10.47 7.00 5.16
C ARG A 190 -9.83 6.36 3.95
N ALA A 191 -8.53 6.57 3.84
CA ALA A 191 -7.60 5.87 2.96
C ALA A 191 -6.59 5.12 3.83
N ILE A 192 -6.40 3.81 3.60
CA ILE A 192 -5.45 2.98 4.37
C ILE A 192 -4.55 2.22 3.41
N VAL A 193 -3.23 2.41 3.53
CA VAL A 193 -2.24 1.72 2.69
C VAL A 193 -1.89 0.36 3.29
N LEU A 194 -2.37 -0.73 2.67
CA LEU A 194 -2.15 -2.09 3.19
C LEU A 194 -0.81 -2.67 2.77
N ASP A 195 -0.30 -2.27 1.61
CA ASP A 195 1.00 -2.63 1.11
C ASP A 195 1.66 -1.41 0.48
N ALA A 196 2.97 -1.28 0.68
CA ALA A 196 3.77 -0.20 0.16
C ALA A 196 5.16 -0.71 -0.22
N LYS A 197 5.59 -0.33 -1.42
CA LYS A 197 6.95 -0.48 -1.91
C LYS A 197 7.43 0.89 -2.38
N ILE A 198 8.60 1.31 -1.94
CA ILE A 198 9.20 2.59 -2.32
C ILE A 198 10.67 2.38 -2.70
N VAL A 199 11.06 3.00 -3.80
CA VAL A 199 12.44 3.09 -4.29
C VAL A 199 12.82 4.56 -4.36
N LEU A 200 13.90 4.93 -3.68
CA LEU A 200 14.42 6.28 -3.64
C LEU A 200 15.63 6.43 -4.56
N ASP A 201 15.80 7.61 -5.14
CA ASP A 201 17.07 8.06 -5.70
C ASP A 201 17.96 8.47 -4.53
N GLU A 202 19.24 8.09 -4.58
CA GLU A 202 20.23 8.46 -3.55
C GLU A 202 21.24 9.42 -4.16
#